data_AF-A0A061RYK6-F1
#
_entry.id   AF-A0A061RYK6-F1
#
_cell.length_a   1.000
_cell.length_b   1.000
_cell.length_c   1.000
_cell.angle_alpha   90.00
_cell.angle_beta   90.00
_cell.angle_gamma   90.00
#
_symmetry.space_group_name_H-M   'P 1'
#
loop_
_entity.id
_entity.type
_entity.pdbx_description
1 polymer ?
#
loop_
_entity_poly.entity_id
_entity_poly.type
_entity_poly.pdbx_seq_one_letter_code
_entity_poly.pdbx_strand_id
1 'polypeptide(L)'
;MTSTLSHCSPGLVVAHSEQVIAFRRVFKRRTPFSEVDVLRVKSCCRTAPQLGVGCRLAQRLVPIVKCSAKRAQVEAALSSGDAPQPPASPSFKGLAKRALFGALLGVLGGCILVAGGVPFTCLISLVAYQCTQEYFGFITSKGIAKGMQPPPPPVTATISLAAVGISIGTLLTRGRTGTCLAVAAFLVVALQLLSTRKPKFAQLSSSIFGLFYCGYLPACWIKLRMLSVPLAGSTIAPHWPVMLGGLSHFTLGLVATFVAVVSIIAADVGAYMVGKAWGRTQLIAISPKKTVEGAIGGMACCILATTALSQLLHWPSSAASAVLLGFMIFVCGLFGDLMESVIKRDAGMKDSGNLIPGHGGILDRFDSYMFTGALVYFCARYVLPFLGL
;
A
#
# COMPACT_ATOMS: atom_id res chain seq x y z
N MET A 1 -61.11 22.66 6.66
CA MET A 1 -62.27 22.14 5.88
C MET A 1 -61.83 20.85 5.20
N THR A 2 -62.73 19.84 5.11
CA THR A 2 -62.82 18.75 4.10
C THR A 2 -61.52 18.20 3.45
N SER A 3 -61.24 16.90 3.38
CA SER A 3 -62.01 15.64 3.57
C SER A 3 -61.00 14.45 3.48
N THR A 4 -61.27 13.15 3.62
CA THR A 4 -62.44 12.24 3.81
C THR A 4 -61.91 11.03 4.63
N LEU A 5 -62.66 10.20 5.39
CA LEU A 5 -63.60 9.12 5.02
C LEU A 5 -63.04 8.12 3.96
N SER A 6 -63.16 6.79 4.04
CA SER A 6 -63.81 5.88 5.03
C SER A 6 -63.58 4.40 4.63
N HIS A 7 -63.93 3.46 5.52
CA HIS A 7 -64.00 1.99 5.32
C HIS A 7 -62.64 1.23 5.14
N CYS A 8 -62.46 0.00 5.62
CA CYS A 8 -63.42 -1.01 6.08
C CYS A 8 -62.96 -1.80 7.34
N SER A 9 -63.97 -2.24 8.13
CA SER A 9 -63.99 -3.37 9.08
C SER A 9 -65.25 -4.20 8.73
N PRO A 10 -65.52 -5.42 9.27
CA PRO A 10 -64.83 -6.19 10.31
C PRO A 10 -64.56 -7.68 9.95
N GLY A 11 -63.96 -8.47 10.86
CA GLY A 11 -64.02 -9.94 10.79
C GLY A 11 -62.90 -10.72 11.51
N LEU A 12 -63.28 -11.49 12.55
CA LEU A 12 -62.54 -12.54 13.29
C LEU A 12 -61.13 -12.19 13.85
N VAL A 13 -60.86 -12.06 15.17
CA VAL A 13 -61.17 -12.86 16.40
C VAL A 13 -59.96 -13.71 16.86
N VAL A 14 -59.41 -13.30 18.01
CA VAL A 14 -58.65 -14.06 19.02
C VAL A 14 -57.28 -14.68 18.63
N ALA A 15 -56.20 -13.94 18.90
CA ALA A 15 -55.12 -14.32 19.82
C ALA A 15 -54.08 -13.17 20.01
N HIS A 16 -53.30 -13.21 21.11
CA HIS A 16 -52.13 -12.36 21.41
C HIS A 16 -52.34 -10.83 21.60
N SER A 17 -52.89 -10.46 22.77
CA SER A 17 -53.06 -9.08 23.25
C SER A 17 -51.77 -8.34 23.66
N GLU A 18 -50.76 -9.05 24.18
CA GLU A 18 -49.56 -8.43 24.81
C GLU A 18 -48.68 -7.62 23.83
N GLN A 19 -48.36 -8.16 22.65
CA GLN A 19 -47.32 -7.57 21.78
C GLN A 19 -47.79 -6.31 21.03
N VAL A 20 -49.09 -6.23 20.68
CA VAL A 20 -49.65 -5.06 19.99
C VAL A 20 -49.76 -3.85 20.94
N ILE A 21 -50.00 -4.09 22.23
CA ILE A 21 -49.98 -3.04 23.27
C ILE A 21 -48.56 -2.49 23.44
N ALA A 22 -47.53 -3.35 23.45
CA ALA A 22 -46.14 -2.91 23.44
C ALA A 22 -45.81 -2.04 22.21
N PHE A 23 -46.23 -2.46 21.01
CA PHE A 23 -45.99 -1.71 19.77
C PHE A 23 -46.67 -0.34 19.76
N ARG A 24 -47.93 -0.24 20.25
CA ARG A 24 -48.63 1.05 20.43
C ARG A 24 -48.01 1.94 21.52
N ARG A 25 -47.44 1.36 22.59
CA ARG A 25 -46.71 2.15 23.63
C ARG A 25 -45.41 2.74 23.11
N VAL A 26 -44.67 2.03 22.25
CA VAL A 26 -43.43 2.54 21.62
C VAL A 26 -43.70 3.78 20.78
N PHE A 27 -44.73 3.76 19.92
CA PHE A 27 -45.02 4.88 19.01
C PHE A 27 -45.70 6.10 19.64
N LYS A 28 -46.16 6.03 20.91
CA LYS A 28 -46.86 7.14 21.59
C LYS A 28 -45.97 7.96 22.53
N ARG A 29 -44.67 7.68 22.61
CA ARG A 29 -43.71 8.44 23.44
C ARG A 29 -43.31 9.77 22.78
N ARG A 30 -43.27 10.85 23.57
CA ARG A 30 -42.74 12.18 23.19
C ARG A 30 -41.21 12.32 23.39
N THR A 31 -40.50 11.23 23.63
CA THR A 31 -39.05 11.20 23.91
C THR A 31 -38.28 10.60 22.74
N PRO A 32 -37.02 11.00 22.47
CA PRO A 32 -36.23 10.48 21.36
C PRO A 32 -36.03 8.95 21.43
N PHE A 33 -35.97 8.30 20.26
CA PHE A 33 -35.77 6.86 20.13
C PHE A 33 -34.36 6.44 20.57
N SER A 34 -34.25 5.38 21.38
CA SER A 34 -32.95 4.80 21.75
C SER A 34 -32.50 3.72 20.77
N GLU A 35 -31.20 3.40 20.74
CA GLU A 35 -30.67 2.34 19.88
C GLU A 35 -31.22 0.94 20.24
N VAL A 36 -31.59 0.75 21.52
CA VAL A 36 -32.24 -0.46 22.05
C VAL A 36 -33.62 -0.68 21.42
N ASP A 37 -34.37 0.40 21.18
CA ASP A 37 -35.71 0.31 20.55
C ASP A 37 -35.60 -0.13 19.08
N VAL A 38 -34.58 0.35 18.35
CA VAL A 38 -34.30 -0.02 16.95
C VAL A 38 -33.93 -1.51 16.83
N LEU A 39 -33.16 -2.04 17.78
CA LEU A 39 -32.84 -3.47 17.85
C LEU A 39 -34.09 -4.32 18.15
N ARG A 40 -34.97 -3.84 19.04
CA ARG A 40 -36.22 -4.53 19.40
C ARG A 40 -37.18 -4.63 18.20
N VAL A 41 -37.30 -3.56 17.40
CA VAL A 41 -38.07 -3.57 16.13
C VAL A 41 -37.47 -4.54 15.09
N LYS A 42 -36.14 -4.56 14.94
CA LYS A 42 -35.47 -5.51 14.03
C LYS A 42 -35.64 -6.98 14.42
N SER A 43 -35.65 -7.27 15.72
CA SER A 43 -35.91 -8.62 16.24
C SER A 43 -37.33 -9.07 15.89
N CYS A 44 -38.34 -8.22 16.15
CA CYS A 44 -39.75 -8.51 15.90
C CYS A 44 -40.06 -8.75 14.40
N CYS A 45 -39.43 -8.01 13.49
CA CYS A 45 -39.54 -8.25 12.04
C CYS A 45 -38.88 -9.56 11.57
N ARG A 46 -38.05 -10.23 12.38
CA ARG A 46 -37.30 -11.43 11.97
C ARG A 46 -38.03 -12.74 12.28
N THR A 47 -39.03 -12.72 13.17
CA THR A 47 -39.75 -13.92 13.63
C THR A 47 -41.15 -14.10 13.04
N ALA A 48 -41.70 -13.12 12.30
CA ALA A 48 -43.03 -13.20 11.71
C ALA A 48 -43.11 -12.56 10.30
N PRO A 49 -42.74 -13.30 9.22
CA PRO A 49 -42.69 -12.74 7.86
C PRO A 49 -44.08 -12.47 7.23
N GLN A 50 -45.17 -13.00 7.81
CA GLN A 50 -46.52 -12.89 7.26
C GLN A 50 -47.16 -11.49 7.42
N LEU A 51 -46.64 -10.60 8.28
CA LEU A 51 -47.13 -9.22 8.45
C LEU A 51 -46.50 -8.24 7.44
N GLY A 52 -46.75 -8.50 6.16
CA GLY A 52 -46.07 -7.88 5.03
C GLY A 52 -46.23 -6.36 4.83
N VAL A 53 -47.13 -5.67 5.55
CA VAL A 53 -47.33 -4.21 5.40
C VAL A 53 -46.60 -3.42 6.49
N GLY A 54 -46.76 -3.81 7.77
CA GLY A 54 -46.13 -3.12 8.91
C GLY A 54 -44.60 -3.18 8.90
N CYS A 55 -44.02 -4.34 8.55
CA CYS A 55 -42.56 -4.49 8.54
C CYS A 55 -41.88 -3.68 7.41
N ARG A 56 -42.54 -3.49 6.25
CA ARG A 56 -42.04 -2.61 5.17
C ARG A 56 -42.04 -1.13 5.57
N LEU A 57 -43.04 -0.68 6.32
CA LEU A 57 -43.08 0.69 6.86
C LEU A 57 -41.96 0.90 7.90
N ALA A 58 -41.78 -0.06 8.82
CA ALA A 58 -40.70 -0.02 9.80
C ALA A 58 -39.31 0.02 9.15
N GLN A 59 -39.06 -0.80 8.12
CA GLN A 59 -37.78 -0.80 7.38
C GLN A 59 -37.52 0.52 6.65
N ARG A 60 -38.54 1.19 6.11
CA ARG A 60 -38.41 2.55 5.52
C ARG A 60 -38.16 3.65 6.56
N LEU A 61 -38.63 3.47 7.80
CA LEU A 61 -38.43 4.44 8.90
C LEU A 61 -37.06 4.31 9.60
N VAL A 62 -36.44 3.12 9.63
CA VAL A 62 -35.10 2.91 10.21
C VAL A 62 -34.02 3.90 9.72
N PRO A 63 -33.84 4.19 8.42
CA PRO A 63 -32.87 5.20 7.98
C PRO A 63 -33.23 6.62 8.42
N ILE A 64 -34.53 6.96 8.47
CA ILE A 64 -35.02 8.28 8.90
C ILE A 64 -34.74 8.48 10.39
N VAL A 65 -35.01 7.48 11.24
CA VAL A 65 -34.71 7.51 12.68
C VAL A 65 -33.20 7.60 12.92
N LYS A 66 -32.36 6.87 12.15
CA LYS A 66 -30.90 7.02 12.21
C LYS A 66 -30.43 8.42 11.81
N CYS A 67 -31.04 9.03 10.80
CA CYS A 67 -30.71 10.38 10.37
C CYS A 67 -31.09 11.41 11.45
N SER A 68 -32.27 11.26 12.08
CA SER A 68 -32.70 12.11 13.19
C SER A 68 -31.85 11.96 14.45
N ALA A 69 -31.43 10.73 14.80
CA ALA A 69 -30.52 10.49 15.93
C ALA A 69 -29.13 11.11 15.69
N LYS A 70 -28.61 10.99 14.47
CA LYS A 70 -27.33 11.62 14.09
C LYS A 70 -27.44 13.15 14.07
N ARG A 71 -28.58 13.70 13.66
CA ARG A 71 -28.88 15.14 13.71
C ARG A 71 -28.94 15.65 15.15
N ALA A 72 -29.64 14.94 16.05
CA ALA A 72 -29.67 15.27 17.48
C ALA A 72 -28.29 15.18 18.15
N GLN A 73 -27.43 14.23 17.75
CA GLN A 73 -26.03 14.17 18.21
C GLN A 73 -25.19 15.36 17.71
N VAL A 74 -25.40 15.81 16.48
CA VAL A 74 -24.73 16.99 15.92
C VAL A 74 -25.24 18.28 16.58
N GLU A 75 -26.55 18.42 16.80
CA GLU A 75 -27.15 19.56 17.49
C GLU A 75 -26.70 19.61 18.98
N ALA A 76 -26.55 18.46 19.64
CA ALA A 76 -25.95 18.37 20.98
C ALA A 76 -24.47 18.78 20.99
N ALA A 77 -23.65 18.31 20.04
CA ALA A 77 -22.23 18.69 19.95
C ALA A 77 -22.02 20.18 19.59
N LEU A 78 -22.94 20.77 18.82
CA LEU A 78 -22.96 22.21 18.55
C LEU A 78 -23.35 23.01 19.80
N SER A 79 -24.23 22.48 20.67
CA SER A 79 -24.61 23.12 21.93
C SER A 79 -23.53 23.05 23.02
N SER A 80 -22.59 22.09 22.94
CA SER A 80 -21.48 21.95 23.89
C SER A 80 -20.20 22.70 23.49
N GLY A 81 -20.22 23.45 22.39
CA GLY A 81 -19.06 24.21 21.88
C GLY A 81 -18.00 23.35 21.16
N ASP A 82 -18.14 22.03 21.14
CA ASP A 82 -17.23 21.08 20.48
C ASP A 82 -17.51 20.96 18.97
N ALA A 83 -17.46 22.09 18.28
CA ALA A 83 -17.38 22.08 16.82
C ALA A 83 -16.03 21.45 16.39
N PRO A 84 -16.00 20.48 15.46
CA PRO A 84 -14.75 19.89 14.97
C PRO A 84 -13.89 20.98 14.33
N GLN A 85 -12.78 21.33 14.98
CA GLN A 85 -11.87 22.35 14.45
C GLN A 85 -11.33 21.90 13.08
N PRO A 86 -11.25 22.80 12.08
CA PRO A 86 -10.58 22.49 10.83
C PRO A 86 -9.11 22.10 11.13
N PRO A 87 -8.52 21.17 10.37
CA PRO A 87 -7.18 20.66 10.66
C PRO A 87 -6.17 21.81 10.70
N ALA A 88 -5.50 21.96 11.85
CA ALA A 88 -4.58 23.06 12.10
C ALA A 88 -3.53 23.18 11.00
N SER A 89 -3.25 24.41 10.57
CA SER A 89 -2.24 24.70 9.56
C SER A 89 -0.88 24.13 9.99
N PRO A 90 -0.13 23.47 9.09
CA PRO A 90 1.11 22.79 9.48
C PRO A 90 2.13 23.81 9.98
N SER A 91 2.46 23.74 11.27
CA SER A 91 3.48 24.61 11.87
C SER A 91 4.80 24.51 11.12
N PHE A 92 5.40 25.66 10.79
CA PHE A 92 6.69 25.75 10.08
C PHE A 92 7.80 24.96 10.80
N LYS A 93 7.81 24.94 12.14
CA LYS A 93 8.73 24.13 12.96
C LYS A 93 8.52 22.63 12.76
N GLY A 94 7.30 22.19 12.48
CA GLY A 94 6.97 20.80 12.13
C GLY A 94 7.38 20.43 10.71
N LEU A 95 7.23 21.36 9.75
CA LEU A 95 7.70 21.18 8.37
C LEU A 95 9.24 21.04 8.32
N ALA A 96 9.96 21.94 8.98
CA ALA A 96 11.42 21.92 9.04
C ALA A 96 11.98 20.62 9.65
N LYS A 97 11.36 20.12 10.74
CA LYS A 97 11.74 18.83 11.34
C LYS A 97 11.55 17.65 10.38
N ARG A 98 10.45 17.62 9.61
CA ARG A 98 10.20 16.57 8.60
C ARG A 98 11.19 16.65 7.44
N ALA A 99 11.47 17.86 6.94
CA ALA A 99 12.45 18.07 5.88
C ALA A 99 13.86 17.65 6.30
N LEU A 100 14.31 18.03 7.51
CA LEU A 100 15.59 17.63 8.06
C LEU A 100 15.71 16.11 8.22
N PHE A 101 14.66 15.45 8.73
CA PHE A 101 14.64 14.00 8.89
C PHE A 101 14.68 13.27 7.53
N GLY A 102 13.93 13.74 6.53
CA GLY A 102 13.98 13.23 5.16
C GLY A 102 15.35 13.42 4.52
N ALA A 103 15.99 14.58 4.70
CA ALA A 103 17.34 14.84 4.21
C ALA A 103 18.38 13.93 4.87
N LEU A 104 18.29 13.72 6.19
CA LEU A 104 19.20 12.83 6.93
C LEU A 104 19.07 11.38 6.46
N LEU A 105 17.84 10.89 6.28
CA LEU A 105 17.60 9.55 5.70
C LEU A 105 18.08 9.43 4.26
N GLY A 106 17.91 10.48 3.44
CA GLY A 106 18.41 10.51 2.06
C GLY A 106 19.93 10.45 1.99
N VAL A 107 20.63 11.22 2.83
CA VAL A 107 22.11 11.18 2.92
C VAL A 107 22.59 9.82 3.43
N LEU A 108 21.98 9.29 4.50
CA LEU A 108 22.34 7.98 5.03
C LEU A 108 22.12 6.85 4.01
N GLY A 109 20.97 6.85 3.32
CA GLY A 109 20.67 5.92 2.25
C GLY A 109 21.63 6.03 1.07
N GLY A 110 21.99 7.25 0.67
CA GLY A 110 22.99 7.53 -0.36
C GLY A 110 24.37 6.98 -0.01
N CYS A 111 24.85 7.21 1.22
CA CYS A 111 26.11 6.66 1.72
C CYS A 111 26.12 5.11 1.70
N ILE A 112 25.02 4.47 2.10
CA ILE A 112 24.89 3.01 2.09
C ILE A 112 24.84 2.45 0.64
N LEU A 113 24.14 3.13 -0.26
CA LEU A 113 24.06 2.81 -1.69
C LEU A 113 25.44 2.85 -2.36
N VAL A 114 26.23 3.87 -2.05
CA VAL A 114 27.62 4.01 -2.51
C VAL A 114 28.49 2.87 -1.97
N ALA A 115 28.49 2.66 -0.66
CA ALA A 115 29.28 1.62 0.01
C ALA A 115 29.03 0.22 -0.56
N GLY A 116 27.78 -0.10 -0.91
CA GLY A 116 27.41 -1.37 -1.53
C GLY A 116 27.59 -2.56 -0.58
N GLY A 117 27.89 -3.74 -1.13
CA GLY A 117 28.32 -4.93 -0.38
C GLY A 117 27.45 -5.31 0.81
N VAL A 118 28.09 -5.53 1.96
CA VAL A 118 27.41 -5.88 3.22
C VAL A 118 26.53 -4.74 3.74
N PRO A 119 26.99 -3.46 3.86
CA PRO A 119 26.12 -2.36 4.29
C PRO A 119 24.81 -2.24 3.51
N PHE A 120 24.88 -2.33 2.18
CA PHE A 120 23.70 -2.28 1.31
C PHE A 120 22.79 -3.51 1.49
N THR A 121 23.39 -4.69 1.64
CA THR A 121 22.65 -5.93 1.92
C THR A 121 21.92 -5.87 3.27
N CYS A 122 22.54 -5.28 4.30
CA CYS A 122 21.91 -5.05 5.60
C CYS A 122 20.71 -4.09 5.50
N LEU A 123 20.84 -2.99 4.75
CA LEU A 123 19.73 -2.06 4.51
C LEU A 123 18.57 -2.74 3.78
N ILE A 124 18.83 -3.45 2.68
CA ILE A 124 17.80 -4.18 1.93
C ILE A 124 17.17 -5.28 2.79
N SER A 125 17.94 -5.96 3.64
CA SER A 125 17.41 -6.96 4.58
C SER A 125 16.49 -6.34 5.64
N LEU A 126 16.82 -5.16 6.17
CA LEU A 126 15.98 -4.42 7.12
C LEU A 126 14.67 -3.96 6.45
N VAL A 127 14.75 -3.44 5.22
CA VAL A 127 13.56 -3.07 4.41
C VAL A 127 12.70 -4.31 4.16
N ALA A 128 13.29 -5.41 3.68
CA ALA A 128 12.58 -6.68 3.43
C ALA A 128 11.85 -7.19 4.69
N TYR A 129 12.54 -7.19 5.85
CA TYR A 129 11.94 -7.54 7.13
C TYR A 129 10.75 -6.65 7.47
N GLN A 130 10.91 -5.32 7.44
CA GLN A 130 9.82 -4.42 7.79
C GLN A 130 8.64 -4.50 6.81
N CYS A 131 8.92 -4.65 5.51
CA CYS A 131 7.90 -4.88 4.49
C CYS A 131 7.13 -6.18 4.76
N THR A 132 7.77 -7.27 5.22
CA THR A 132 7.04 -8.48 5.64
C THR A 132 6.15 -8.24 6.86
N GLN A 133 6.58 -7.43 7.85
CA GLN A 133 5.74 -7.11 9.02
C GLN A 133 4.47 -6.35 8.61
N GLU A 134 4.61 -5.33 7.76
CA GLU A 134 3.49 -4.51 7.28
C GLU A 134 2.56 -5.33 6.36
N TYR A 135 3.13 -6.16 5.48
CA TYR A 135 2.37 -7.06 4.60
C TYR A 135 1.54 -8.10 5.38
N PHE A 136 2.10 -8.74 6.43
CA PHE A 136 1.31 -9.64 7.27
C PHE A 136 0.35 -8.89 8.20
N GLY A 137 0.65 -7.65 8.59
CA GLY A 137 -0.31 -6.73 9.20
C GLY A 137 -1.54 -6.49 8.31
N PHE A 138 -1.35 -6.40 6.99
CA PHE A 138 -2.45 -6.32 6.02
C PHE A 138 -3.27 -7.62 5.94
N ILE A 139 -2.63 -8.78 5.78
CA ILE A 139 -3.35 -10.07 5.67
C ILE A 139 -4.14 -10.39 6.95
N THR A 140 -3.59 -10.08 8.13
CA THR A 140 -4.24 -10.35 9.43
C THR A 140 -5.31 -9.32 9.79
N SER A 141 -5.44 -8.23 9.03
CA SER A 141 -6.45 -7.19 9.25
C SER A 141 -7.89 -7.71 9.07
N LYS A 142 -8.86 -7.03 9.70
CA LYS A 142 -10.29 -7.39 9.66
C LYS A 142 -10.94 -7.27 8.27
N GLY A 143 -10.24 -6.75 7.25
CA GLY A 143 -10.65 -6.80 5.86
C GLY A 143 -10.39 -8.19 5.27
N ILE A 144 -9.12 -8.49 4.98
CA ILE A 144 -8.68 -9.75 4.37
C ILE A 144 -9.05 -10.96 5.24
N ALA A 145 -8.96 -10.86 6.57
CA ALA A 145 -9.29 -11.94 7.49
C ALA A 145 -10.76 -12.41 7.47
N LYS A 146 -11.67 -11.67 6.81
CA LYS A 146 -13.05 -12.13 6.56
C LYS A 146 -13.18 -13.05 5.34
N GLY A 147 -12.31 -12.88 4.34
CA GLY A 147 -12.29 -13.72 3.13
C GLY A 147 -11.31 -14.89 3.23
N MET A 148 -10.29 -14.78 4.10
CA MET A 148 -9.21 -15.75 4.26
C MET A 148 -8.89 -15.94 5.74
N GLN A 149 -8.53 -17.16 6.18
CA GLN A 149 -7.84 -17.30 7.48
C GLN A 149 -6.36 -16.95 7.27
N PRO A 150 -5.76 -16.04 8.05
CA PRO A 150 -4.35 -15.69 7.87
C PRO A 150 -3.41 -16.89 8.14
N PRO A 151 -2.15 -16.87 7.67
CA PRO A 151 -1.13 -17.82 8.08
C PRO A 151 -0.88 -17.75 9.60
N PRO A 152 -0.48 -18.86 10.27
CA PRO A 152 -0.22 -18.87 11.69
C PRO A 152 1.09 -18.10 12.03
N PRO A 153 1.19 -17.48 13.23
CA PRO A 153 2.36 -16.69 13.65
C PRO A 153 3.75 -17.31 13.44
N PRO A 154 4.01 -18.62 13.70
CA PRO A 154 5.32 -19.20 13.40
C PRO A 154 5.67 -19.15 11.91
N VAL A 155 4.68 -19.32 11.02
CA VAL A 155 4.94 -19.27 9.57
C VAL A 155 5.19 -17.84 9.10
N THR A 156 4.46 -16.83 9.60
CA THR A 156 4.74 -15.43 9.24
C THR A 156 6.12 -14.98 9.74
N ALA A 157 6.54 -15.45 10.93
CA ALA A 157 7.90 -15.25 11.42
C ALA A 157 8.95 -15.93 10.52
N THR A 158 8.73 -17.19 10.12
CA THR A 158 9.63 -17.89 9.19
C THR A 158 9.71 -17.19 7.82
N ILE A 159 8.60 -16.65 7.29
CA ILE A 159 8.63 -15.89 6.02
C ILE A 159 9.45 -14.60 6.18
N SER A 160 9.33 -13.91 7.32
CA SER A 160 10.10 -12.71 7.63
C SER A 160 11.61 -13.01 7.68
N LEU A 161 12.00 -14.09 8.36
CA LEU A 161 13.38 -14.59 8.40
C LEU A 161 13.85 -15.08 7.02
N ALA A 162 12.98 -15.71 6.24
CA ALA A 162 13.29 -16.18 4.90
C ALA A 162 13.49 -15.04 3.89
N ALA A 163 12.75 -13.93 4.00
CA ALA A 163 12.96 -12.72 3.19
C ALA A 163 14.34 -12.09 3.45
N VAL A 164 14.75 -12.02 4.72
CA VAL A 164 16.12 -11.64 5.13
C VAL A 164 17.14 -12.67 4.59
N GLY A 165 16.85 -13.96 4.73
CA GLY A 165 17.68 -15.06 4.22
C GLY A 165 17.88 -15.04 2.70
N ILE A 166 16.87 -14.64 1.92
CA ILE A 166 17.00 -14.41 0.47
C ILE A 166 17.95 -13.25 0.19
N SER A 167 17.86 -12.16 0.95
CA SER A 167 18.73 -10.98 0.80
C SER A 167 20.19 -11.31 1.11
N ILE A 168 20.47 -11.92 2.26
CA ILE A 168 21.82 -12.35 2.65
C ILE A 168 22.34 -13.47 1.72
N GLY A 169 21.50 -14.46 1.42
CA GLY A 169 21.82 -15.56 0.52
C GLY A 169 22.16 -15.08 -0.90
N THR A 170 21.55 -14.00 -1.37
CA THR A 170 21.88 -13.38 -2.66
C THR A 170 23.32 -12.87 -2.69
N LEU A 171 23.78 -12.22 -1.62
CA LEU A 171 25.16 -11.77 -1.50
C LEU A 171 26.12 -12.97 -1.45
N LEU A 172 25.84 -13.96 -0.58
CA LEU A 172 26.69 -15.14 -0.39
C LEU A 172 26.80 -16.03 -1.64
N THR A 173 25.70 -16.19 -2.39
CA THR A 173 25.66 -17.03 -3.61
C THR A 173 26.10 -16.29 -4.88
N ARG A 174 26.65 -15.07 -4.76
CA ARG A 174 27.06 -14.20 -5.88
C ARG A 174 25.91 -13.96 -6.89
N GLY A 175 24.73 -13.64 -6.37
CA GLY A 175 23.58 -13.19 -7.17
C GLY A 175 22.59 -14.29 -7.59
N ARG A 176 22.64 -15.51 -7.03
CA ARG A 176 21.69 -16.60 -7.37
C ARG A 176 20.34 -16.46 -6.62
N THR A 177 19.70 -15.29 -6.72
CA THR A 177 18.42 -14.94 -6.05
C THR A 177 17.34 -16.01 -6.20
N GLY A 178 17.19 -16.60 -7.39
CA GLY A 178 16.17 -17.61 -7.69
C GLY A 178 16.34 -18.91 -6.90
N THR A 179 17.59 -19.35 -6.67
CA THR A 179 17.87 -20.53 -5.83
C THR A 179 17.51 -20.26 -4.37
N CYS A 180 17.84 -19.08 -3.86
CA CYS A 180 17.47 -18.67 -2.50
C CYS A 180 15.94 -18.61 -2.33
N LEU A 181 15.22 -18.04 -3.30
CA LEU A 181 13.75 -18.04 -3.31
C LEU A 181 13.16 -19.46 -3.35
N ALA A 182 13.67 -20.34 -4.21
CA ALA A 182 13.15 -21.71 -4.34
C ALA A 182 13.29 -22.50 -3.03
N VAL A 183 14.46 -22.44 -2.38
CA VAL A 183 14.71 -23.08 -1.08
C VAL A 183 13.82 -22.46 0.01
N ALA A 184 13.75 -21.13 0.08
CA ALA A 184 12.92 -20.42 1.05
C ALA A 184 11.42 -20.75 0.89
N ALA A 185 10.92 -20.79 -0.35
CA ALA A 185 9.53 -21.10 -0.66
C ALA A 185 9.19 -22.55 -0.29
N PHE A 186 10.08 -23.51 -0.59
CA PHE A 186 9.91 -24.89 -0.17
C PHE A 186 9.83 -25.03 1.35
N LEU A 187 10.76 -24.41 2.10
CA LEU A 187 10.77 -24.45 3.57
C LEU A 187 9.51 -23.82 4.19
N VAL A 188 9.08 -22.67 3.66
CA VAL A 188 7.84 -21.99 4.10
C VAL A 188 6.61 -22.84 3.83
N VAL A 189 6.48 -23.44 2.63
CA VAL A 189 5.35 -24.30 2.28
C VAL A 189 5.34 -25.57 3.12
N ALA A 190 6.48 -26.23 3.30
CA ALA A 190 6.61 -27.41 4.16
C ALA A 190 6.18 -27.08 5.61
N LEU A 191 6.67 -25.97 6.18
CA LEU A 191 6.28 -25.54 7.52
C LEU A 191 4.78 -25.20 7.61
N GLN A 192 4.20 -24.53 6.60
CA GLN A 192 2.77 -24.22 6.55
C GLN A 192 1.91 -25.48 6.55
N LEU A 193 2.28 -26.50 5.77
CA LEU A 193 1.59 -27.79 5.69
C LEU A 193 1.70 -28.56 7.01
N LEU A 194 2.89 -28.58 7.65
CA LEU A 194 3.09 -29.24 8.95
C LEU A 194 2.38 -28.51 10.09
N SER A 195 2.32 -27.18 10.06
CA SER A 195 1.71 -26.36 11.11
C SER A 195 0.18 -26.29 11.06
N THR A 196 -0.44 -26.67 9.92
CA THR A 196 -1.87 -26.44 9.67
C THR A 196 -2.59 -27.74 9.33
N ARG A 197 -3.47 -28.23 10.22
CA ARG A 197 -4.21 -29.50 9.98
C ARG A 197 -5.14 -29.50 8.76
N LYS A 198 -5.58 -28.31 8.29
CA LYS A 198 -6.41 -28.14 7.09
C LYS A 198 -5.95 -26.87 6.34
N PRO A 199 -4.83 -26.92 5.61
CA PRO A 199 -4.28 -25.75 4.93
C PRO A 199 -5.21 -25.33 3.78
N LYS A 200 -5.52 -24.04 3.69
CA LYS A 200 -6.28 -23.49 2.55
C LYS A 200 -5.34 -22.98 1.47
N PHE A 201 -5.69 -23.16 0.21
CA PHE A 201 -4.88 -22.65 -0.91
C PHE A 201 -4.57 -21.16 -0.78
N ALA A 202 -5.56 -20.35 -0.37
CA ALA A 202 -5.41 -18.92 -0.13
C ALA A 202 -4.32 -18.57 0.92
N GLN A 203 -4.11 -19.40 1.95
CA GLN A 203 -2.99 -19.22 2.90
C GLN A 203 -1.64 -19.46 2.22
N LEU A 204 -1.53 -20.53 1.44
CA LEU A 204 -0.31 -20.83 0.68
C LEU A 204 0.00 -19.72 -0.33
N SER A 205 -1.00 -19.23 -1.06
CA SER A 205 -0.85 -18.11 -2.00
C SER A 205 -0.37 -16.83 -1.31
N SER A 206 -0.94 -16.45 -0.16
CA SER A 206 -0.51 -15.25 0.58
C SER A 206 0.90 -15.39 1.15
N SER A 207 1.26 -16.57 1.67
CA SER A 207 2.62 -16.85 2.15
C SER A 207 3.68 -16.79 1.04
N ILE A 208 3.41 -17.42 -0.12
CA ILE A 208 4.32 -17.42 -1.28
C ILE A 208 4.41 -16.00 -1.88
N PHE A 209 3.29 -15.30 -2.02
CA PHE A 209 3.28 -13.92 -2.52
C PHE A 209 4.05 -12.99 -1.60
N GLY A 210 3.88 -13.08 -0.28
CA GLY A 210 4.65 -12.28 0.69
C GLY A 210 6.16 -12.51 0.59
N LEU A 211 6.59 -13.77 0.44
CA LEU A 211 8.00 -14.10 0.26
C LEU A 211 8.57 -13.56 -1.07
N PHE A 212 7.79 -13.64 -2.15
CA PHE A 212 8.17 -13.08 -3.45
C PHE A 212 8.23 -11.54 -3.41
N TYR A 213 7.15 -10.91 -2.94
CA TYR A 213 6.95 -9.45 -2.97
C TYR A 213 7.86 -8.71 -1.98
N CYS A 214 7.99 -9.20 -0.75
CA CYS A 214 8.80 -8.53 0.29
C CYS A 214 10.21 -9.11 0.43
N GLY A 215 10.53 -10.27 -0.16
CA GLY A 215 11.86 -10.90 -0.09
C GLY A 215 12.61 -10.87 -1.42
N TYR A 216 12.07 -11.55 -2.44
CA TYR A 216 12.77 -11.72 -3.73
C TYR A 216 12.90 -10.41 -4.53
N LEU A 217 11.84 -9.59 -4.56
CA LEU A 217 11.86 -8.31 -5.28
C LEU A 217 12.91 -7.34 -4.69
N PRO A 218 12.94 -7.04 -3.38
CA PRO A 218 14.03 -6.28 -2.77
C PRO A 218 15.43 -6.86 -3.02
N ALA A 219 15.60 -8.19 -2.97
CA ALA A 219 16.89 -8.83 -3.21
C ALA A 219 17.44 -8.63 -4.63
N CYS A 220 16.60 -8.25 -5.60
CA CYS A 220 17.05 -7.88 -6.94
C CYS A 220 17.84 -6.56 -6.96
N TRP A 221 17.66 -5.66 -5.99
CA TRP A 221 18.54 -4.49 -5.83
C TRP A 221 19.96 -4.89 -5.42
N ILE A 222 20.11 -5.90 -4.56
CA ILE A 222 21.43 -6.46 -4.20
C ILE A 222 22.07 -7.04 -5.47
N LYS A 223 21.30 -7.83 -6.23
CA LYS A 223 21.74 -8.42 -7.50
C LYS A 223 22.16 -7.36 -8.54
N LEU A 224 21.47 -6.21 -8.59
CA LEU A 224 21.84 -5.04 -9.40
C LEU A 224 23.15 -4.42 -8.91
N ARG A 225 23.28 -4.13 -7.61
CA ARG A 225 24.48 -3.52 -7.04
C ARG A 225 25.74 -4.41 -7.20
N MET A 226 25.57 -5.73 -7.31
CA MET A 226 26.64 -6.70 -7.60
C MET A 226 27.14 -6.72 -9.05
N LEU A 227 26.55 -5.94 -9.99
CA LEU A 227 27.09 -5.81 -11.35
C LEU A 227 28.41 -5.01 -11.36
N SER A 228 29.53 -5.69 -11.19
CA SER A 228 30.87 -5.12 -11.05
C SER A 228 31.58 -4.75 -12.37
N VAL A 229 30.83 -4.40 -13.42
CA VAL A 229 31.40 -3.93 -14.70
C VAL A 229 31.89 -2.49 -14.51
N PRO A 230 33.17 -2.14 -14.74
CA PRO A 230 33.66 -0.78 -14.57
C PRO A 230 33.13 0.18 -15.65
N LEU A 231 32.69 1.38 -15.27
CA LEU A 231 32.28 2.45 -16.19
C LEU A 231 33.36 3.54 -16.27
N ALA A 232 34.49 3.18 -16.87
CA ALA A 232 35.67 4.05 -16.96
C ALA A 232 35.49 5.29 -17.87
N GLY A 233 34.45 5.32 -18.71
CA GLY A 233 34.23 6.39 -19.69
C GLY A 233 33.45 7.61 -19.19
N SER A 234 32.90 7.61 -17.97
CA SER A 234 32.09 8.75 -17.48
C SER A 234 32.94 9.97 -17.09
N THR A 235 32.40 11.18 -17.22
CA THR A 235 33.08 12.42 -16.80
C THR A 235 33.29 12.51 -15.28
N ILE A 236 32.47 11.79 -14.50
CA ILE A 236 32.54 11.77 -13.03
C ILE A 236 33.53 10.73 -12.51
N ALA A 237 33.76 9.62 -13.23
CA ALA A 237 34.64 8.53 -12.77
C ALA A 237 36.06 8.99 -12.37
N PRO A 238 36.78 9.86 -13.12
CA PRO A 238 38.11 10.34 -12.74
C PRO A 238 38.13 11.17 -11.45
N HIS A 239 37.00 11.79 -11.10
CA HIS A 239 36.85 12.63 -9.91
C HIS A 239 36.18 11.91 -8.74
N TRP A 240 35.91 10.60 -8.86
CA TRP A 240 35.27 9.83 -7.79
C TRP A 240 36.18 9.74 -6.56
N PRO A 241 35.74 10.20 -5.38
CA PRO A 241 36.63 10.34 -4.24
C PRO A 241 37.12 8.98 -3.74
N VAL A 242 38.43 8.90 -3.46
CA VAL A 242 39.10 7.69 -2.97
C VAL A 242 38.47 7.15 -1.67
N MET A 243 37.97 8.05 -0.81
CA MET A 243 37.25 7.69 0.42
C MET A 243 35.94 6.90 0.18
N LEU A 244 35.36 6.99 -1.02
CA LEU A 244 34.18 6.22 -1.44
C LEU A 244 34.56 5.00 -2.32
N GLY A 245 35.78 4.49 -2.13
CA GLY A 245 36.31 3.30 -2.81
C GLY A 245 36.97 3.57 -4.17
N GLY A 246 37.01 4.82 -4.63
CA GLY A 246 37.66 5.17 -5.90
C GLY A 246 37.04 4.48 -7.14
N LEU A 247 37.80 4.46 -8.24
CA LEU A 247 37.38 3.94 -9.54
C LEU A 247 36.89 2.48 -9.52
N SER A 248 37.40 1.63 -8.62
CA SER A 248 36.99 0.23 -8.51
C SER A 248 35.57 0.05 -7.96
N HIS A 249 35.04 1.03 -7.23
CA HIS A 249 33.65 1.04 -6.77
C HIS A 249 32.68 1.67 -7.78
N PHE A 250 33.18 2.47 -8.74
CA PHE A 250 32.41 3.08 -9.82
C PHE A 250 32.03 2.05 -10.90
N THR A 251 30.98 1.31 -10.57
CA THR A 251 30.53 0.10 -11.26
C THR A 251 29.15 0.32 -11.89
N LEU A 252 28.84 -0.43 -12.95
CA LEU A 252 27.53 -0.47 -13.59
C LEU A 252 26.40 -0.65 -12.56
N GLY A 253 26.61 -1.54 -11.58
CA GLY A 253 25.65 -1.76 -10.50
C GLY A 253 25.43 -0.55 -9.59
N LEU A 254 26.45 0.30 -9.38
CA LEU A 254 26.29 1.57 -8.66
C LEU A 254 25.49 2.57 -9.49
N VAL A 255 25.93 2.80 -10.73
CA VAL A 255 25.34 3.77 -11.66
C VAL A 255 23.88 3.43 -11.95
N ALA A 256 23.58 2.18 -12.28
CA ALA A 256 22.21 1.74 -12.56
C ALA A 256 21.30 1.83 -11.32
N THR A 257 21.81 1.52 -10.13
CA THR A 257 21.05 1.70 -8.87
C THR A 257 20.76 3.17 -8.61
N PHE A 258 21.75 4.05 -8.79
CA PHE A 258 21.59 5.50 -8.60
C PHE A 258 20.61 6.11 -9.61
N VAL A 259 20.76 5.79 -10.91
CA VAL A 259 19.84 6.20 -11.99
C VAL A 259 18.41 5.77 -11.66
N ALA A 260 18.20 4.51 -11.24
CA ALA A 260 16.87 4.02 -10.90
C ALA A 260 16.25 4.76 -9.71
N VAL A 261 16.99 4.94 -8.60
CA VAL A 261 16.50 5.64 -7.41
C VAL A 261 16.14 7.09 -7.71
N VAL A 262 17.02 7.84 -8.39
CA VAL A 262 16.75 9.24 -8.73
C VAL A 262 15.58 9.36 -9.73
N SER A 263 15.44 8.41 -10.66
CA SER A 263 14.34 8.42 -11.63
C SER A 263 12.98 8.08 -11.01
N ILE A 264 12.92 7.22 -9.99
CA ILE A 264 11.70 7.01 -9.19
C ILE A 264 11.33 8.30 -8.44
N ILE A 265 12.29 8.92 -7.75
CA ILE A 265 12.05 10.19 -7.02
C ILE A 265 11.57 11.29 -7.97
N ALA A 266 12.16 11.39 -9.17
CA ALA A 266 11.73 12.33 -10.20
C ALA A 266 10.31 12.02 -10.72
N ALA A 267 9.94 10.73 -10.85
CA ALA A 267 8.60 10.32 -11.22
C ALA A 267 7.56 10.74 -10.16
N ASP A 268 7.82 10.47 -8.88
CA ASP A 268 6.93 10.82 -7.77
C ASP A 268 6.73 12.33 -7.64
N VAL A 269 7.82 13.10 -7.73
CA VAL A 269 7.79 14.57 -7.69
C VAL A 269 7.05 15.14 -8.90
N GLY A 270 7.34 14.64 -10.11
CA GLY A 270 6.66 15.05 -11.34
C GLY A 270 5.16 14.75 -11.30
N ALA A 271 4.79 13.56 -10.84
CA ALA A 271 3.40 13.15 -10.71
C ALA A 271 2.64 13.96 -9.65
N TYR A 272 3.29 14.27 -8.52
CA TYR A 272 2.72 15.16 -7.51
C TYR A 272 2.53 16.60 -8.04
N MET A 273 3.54 17.17 -8.70
CA MET A 273 3.49 18.55 -9.19
C MET A 273 2.44 18.72 -10.30
N VAL A 274 2.48 17.89 -11.35
CA VAL A 274 1.54 17.96 -12.46
C VAL A 274 0.14 17.53 -12.02
N GLY A 275 0.02 16.49 -11.20
CA GLY A 275 -1.25 16.01 -10.65
C GLY A 275 -1.93 17.05 -9.74
N LYS A 276 -1.17 17.86 -9.00
CA LYS A 276 -1.70 18.94 -8.17
C LYS A 276 -2.11 20.19 -8.97
N ALA A 277 -1.37 20.50 -10.04
CA ALA A 277 -1.64 21.69 -10.86
C ALA A 277 -2.74 21.48 -11.91
N TRP A 278 -2.79 20.30 -12.53
CA TRP A 278 -3.66 20.01 -13.68
C TRP A 278 -4.44 18.69 -13.57
N GLY A 279 -4.34 17.95 -12.46
CA GLY A 279 -5.05 16.69 -12.28
C GLY A 279 -6.57 16.85 -12.32
N ARG A 280 -7.21 16.15 -13.26
CA ARG A 280 -8.67 16.15 -13.46
C ARG A 280 -9.22 14.73 -13.61
N THR A 281 -8.53 13.90 -14.39
CA THR A 281 -8.98 12.55 -14.73
C THR A 281 -8.39 11.54 -13.77
N GLN A 282 -9.21 10.78 -13.04
CA GLN A 282 -8.71 9.72 -12.14
C GLN A 282 -8.10 8.57 -12.94
N LEU A 283 -6.94 8.07 -12.48
CA LEU A 283 -6.23 6.95 -13.12
C LEU A 283 -6.89 5.60 -12.82
N ILE A 284 -7.33 5.39 -11.57
CA ILE A 284 -7.97 4.14 -11.13
C ILE A 284 -8.86 4.40 -9.90
N ALA A 285 -10.01 3.71 -9.81
CA ALA A 285 -10.94 3.84 -8.69
C ALA A 285 -10.34 3.44 -7.32
N ILE A 286 -9.34 2.55 -7.32
CA ILE A 286 -8.68 2.03 -6.10
C ILE A 286 -7.84 3.12 -5.40
N SER A 287 -7.31 4.08 -6.17
CA SER A 287 -6.50 5.19 -5.66
C SER A 287 -7.01 6.53 -6.23
N PRO A 288 -8.10 7.10 -5.67
CA PRO A 288 -8.80 8.25 -6.24
C PRO A 288 -8.01 9.58 -6.21
N LYS A 289 -6.78 9.56 -5.67
CA LYS A 289 -5.83 10.68 -5.70
C LYS A 289 -4.89 10.64 -6.90
N LYS A 290 -4.73 9.50 -7.57
CA LYS A 290 -3.88 9.38 -8.76
C LYS A 290 -4.65 9.87 -9.97
N THR A 291 -4.02 10.78 -10.73
CA THR A 291 -4.61 11.34 -11.94
C THR A 291 -3.81 10.95 -13.18
N VAL A 292 -4.48 10.88 -14.33
CA VAL A 292 -3.84 10.55 -15.62
C VAL A 292 -2.86 11.65 -16.01
N GLU A 293 -3.21 12.93 -15.77
CA GLU A 293 -2.33 14.06 -16.04
C GLU A 293 -1.08 14.00 -15.15
N GLY A 294 -1.25 13.62 -13.87
CA GLY A 294 -0.14 13.35 -12.97
C GLY A 294 0.74 12.20 -13.44
N ALA A 295 0.15 11.08 -13.88
CA ALA A 295 0.91 9.95 -14.43
C ALA A 295 1.76 10.35 -15.64
N ILE A 296 1.21 11.14 -16.57
CA ILE A 296 1.95 11.66 -17.74
C ILE A 296 3.10 12.59 -17.29
N GLY A 297 2.84 13.47 -16.31
CA GLY A 297 3.88 14.33 -15.72
C GLY A 297 5.02 13.56 -15.06
N GLY A 298 4.69 12.53 -14.27
CA GLY A 298 5.68 11.64 -13.66
C GLY A 298 6.49 10.87 -14.70
N MET A 299 5.84 10.37 -15.75
CA MET A 299 6.51 9.69 -16.87
C MET A 299 7.51 10.61 -17.59
N ALA A 300 7.11 11.85 -17.89
CA ALA A 300 7.98 12.84 -18.51
C ALA A 300 9.18 13.17 -17.61
N CYS A 301 8.96 13.44 -16.31
CA CYS A 301 10.04 13.69 -15.36
C CYS A 301 10.98 12.49 -15.18
N CYS A 302 10.46 11.25 -15.18
CA CYS A 302 11.25 10.03 -15.08
C CYS A 302 12.15 9.83 -16.31
N ILE A 303 11.60 10.00 -17.51
CA ILE A 303 12.36 9.94 -18.77
C ILE A 303 13.44 11.03 -18.78
N LEU A 304 13.08 12.29 -18.50
CA LEU A 304 14.01 13.41 -18.46
C LEU A 304 15.17 13.16 -17.48
N ALA A 305 14.87 12.70 -16.26
CA ALA A 305 15.87 12.36 -15.26
C ALA A 305 16.80 11.23 -15.73
N THR A 306 16.24 10.16 -16.31
CA THR A 306 17.02 9.04 -16.85
C THR A 306 17.92 9.49 -18.00
N THR A 307 17.43 10.33 -18.92
CA THR A 307 18.22 10.85 -20.05
C THR A 307 19.32 11.82 -19.62
N ALA A 308 19.04 12.71 -18.66
CA ALA A 308 20.03 13.65 -18.15
C ALA A 308 21.14 12.93 -17.37
N LEU A 309 20.78 11.93 -16.56
CA LEU A 309 21.74 11.09 -15.85
C LEU A 309 22.54 10.20 -16.81
N SER A 310 21.92 9.71 -17.89
CA SER A 310 22.62 8.97 -18.96
C SER A 310 23.71 9.79 -19.63
N GLN A 311 23.43 11.06 -19.96
CA GLN A 311 24.45 11.98 -20.49
C GLN A 311 25.57 12.26 -19.48
N LEU A 312 25.25 12.39 -18.19
CA LEU A 312 26.24 12.70 -17.15
C LEU A 312 27.11 11.49 -16.74
N LEU A 313 26.53 10.30 -16.71
CA LEU A 313 27.18 9.07 -16.23
C LEU A 313 27.64 8.15 -17.38
N HIS A 314 27.39 8.56 -18.63
CA HIS A 314 27.61 7.78 -19.87
C HIS A 314 26.99 6.38 -19.82
N TRP A 315 25.83 6.23 -19.14
CA TRP A 315 25.06 4.98 -19.11
C TRP A 315 23.55 5.21 -18.87
N PRO A 316 22.65 4.64 -19.70
CA PRO A 316 22.93 3.94 -20.95
C PRO A 316 23.67 4.83 -21.96
N SER A 317 24.40 4.22 -22.89
CA SER A 317 25.27 4.90 -23.86
C SER A 317 24.51 5.74 -24.91
N SER A 318 23.24 5.41 -25.14
CA SER A 318 22.40 6.03 -26.17
C SER A 318 21.15 6.66 -25.56
N ALA A 319 20.76 7.81 -26.11
CA ALA A 319 19.56 8.51 -25.72
C ALA A 319 18.30 7.63 -25.88
N ALA A 320 18.25 6.76 -26.91
CA ALA A 320 17.12 5.87 -27.14
C ALA A 320 17.00 4.79 -26.03
N SER A 321 18.13 4.21 -25.60
CA SER A 321 18.14 3.25 -24.49
C SER A 321 17.86 3.92 -23.14
N ALA A 322 18.28 5.18 -22.94
CA ALA A 322 17.94 5.96 -21.76
C ALA A 322 16.44 6.32 -21.69
N VAL A 323 15.84 6.75 -22.81
CA VAL A 323 14.38 6.99 -22.89
C VAL A 323 13.59 5.72 -22.62
N LEU A 324 13.97 4.59 -23.24
CA LEU A 324 13.33 3.30 -23.00
C LEU A 324 13.46 2.85 -21.53
N LEU A 325 14.64 3.00 -20.94
CA LEU A 325 14.87 2.66 -19.53
C LEU A 325 14.00 3.53 -18.60
N GLY A 326 13.94 4.85 -18.83
CA GLY A 326 13.12 5.76 -18.02
C GLY A 326 11.63 5.49 -18.14
N PHE A 327 11.14 5.18 -19.34
CA PHE A 327 9.76 4.75 -19.55
C PHE A 327 9.45 3.46 -18.79
N MET A 328 10.31 2.45 -18.88
CA MET A 328 10.11 1.17 -18.19
C MET A 328 10.17 1.33 -16.66
N ILE A 329 11.10 2.14 -16.13
CA ILE A 329 11.19 2.48 -14.70
C ILE A 329 9.87 3.11 -14.23
N PHE A 330 9.35 4.10 -14.96
CA PHE A 330 8.08 4.73 -14.62
C PHE A 330 6.93 3.71 -14.57
N VAL A 331 6.81 2.86 -15.59
CA VAL A 331 5.75 1.84 -15.67
C VAL A 331 5.84 0.85 -14.49
N CYS A 332 7.03 0.33 -14.19
CA CYS A 332 7.21 -0.60 -13.06
C CYS A 332 7.00 0.06 -11.69
N GLY A 333 7.43 1.31 -11.51
CA GLY A 333 7.15 2.08 -10.29
C GLY A 333 5.65 2.27 -10.08
N LEU A 334 4.94 2.72 -11.12
CA LEU A 334 3.49 2.90 -11.10
C LEU A 334 2.75 1.60 -10.77
N PHE A 335 3.17 0.46 -11.33
CA PHE A 335 2.60 -0.85 -11.00
C PHE A 335 2.88 -1.28 -9.54
N GLY A 336 4.01 -0.90 -8.95
CA GLY A 336 4.33 -1.15 -7.54
C GLY A 336 3.36 -0.44 -6.59
N ASP A 337 3.24 0.87 -6.71
CA ASP A 337 2.29 1.70 -5.93
C ASP A 337 0.82 1.28 -6.20
N LEU A 338 0.47 0.86 -7.42
CA LEU A 338 -0.85 0.27 -7.69
C LEU A 338 -1.07 -1.06 -6.97
N MET A 339 -0.09 -1.97 -6.96
CA MET A 339 -0.20 -3.26 -6.26
C MET A 339 -0.35 -3.07 -4.75
N GLU A 340 0.44 -2.16 -4.17
CA GLU A 340 0.38 -1.82 -2.75
C GLU A 340 -0.95 -1.13 -2.38
N SER A 341 -1.45 -0.26 -3.28
CA SER A 341 -2.80 0.33 -3.17
C SER A 341 -3.91 -0.74 -3.14
N VAL A 342 -3.84 -1.78 -3.97
CA VAL A 342 -4.82 -2.89 -3.95
C VAL A 342 -4.81 -3.60 -2.59
N ILE A 343 -3.63 -4.02 -2.12
CA ILE A 343 -3.48 -4.76 -0.85
C ILE A 343 -4.04 -3.93 0.33
N LYS A 344 -3.78 -2.62 0.37
CA LYS A 344 -4.31 -1.71 1.39
C LYS A 344 -5.85 -1.65 1.39
N ARG A 345 -6.47 -1.55 0.20
CA ARG A 345 -7.95 -1.49 0.10
C ARG A 345 -8.62 -2.79 0.51
N ASP A 346 -8.08 -3.94 0.12
CA ASP A 346 -8.61 -5.25 0.53
C ASP A 346 -8.46 -5.48 2.04
N ALA A 347 -7.38 -4.98 2.65
CA ALA A 347 -7.22 -4.93 4.10
C ALA A 347 -8.24 -4.02 4.81
N GLY A 348 -8.93 -3.14 4.08
CA GLY A 348 -9.81 -2.11 4.64
C GLY A 348 -9.03 -1.03 5.39
N MET A 349 -7.73 -0.89 5.12
CA MET A 349 -6.83 0.08 5.75
C MET A 349 -6.36 1.10 4.70
N LYS A 350 -5.66 2.14 5.15
CA LYS A 350 -5.30 3.29 4.30
C LYS A 350 -3.79 3.54 4.22
N ASP A 351 -3.10 3.31 5.32
CA ASP A 351 -1.67 3.59 5.52
C ASP A 351 -1.02 2.29 6.04
N SER A 352 0.23 1.99 5.65
CA SER A 352 0.88 0.69 5.92
C SER A 352 1.40 0.51 7.35
N GLY A 353 1.67 1.61 8.04
CA GLY A 353 2.09 1.61 9.45
C GLY A 353 2.34 3.01 9.99
N ASN A 354 2.72 3.06 11.27
CA ASN A 354 3.14 4.29 11.97
C ASN A 354 4.63 4.24 12.38
N LEU A 355 5.42 3.34 11.80
CA LEU A 355 6.81 3.09 12.24
C LEU A 355 7.67 4.35 12.15
N ILE A 356 7.52 5.13 11.06
CA ILE A 356 8.23 6.39 10.90
C ILE A 356 7.26 7.55 11.23
N PRO A 357 7.49 8.30 12.32
CA PRO A 357 6.56 9.33 12.76
C PRO A 357 6.34 10.40 11.69
N GLY A 358 5.11 10.45 11.16
CA GLY A 358 4.70 11.38 10.11
C GLY A 358 5.05 11.00 8.68
N HIS A 359 5.59 9.80 8.41
CA HIS A 359 5.94 9.33 7.06
C HIS A 359 5.18 8.09 6.58
N GLY A 360 4.43 7.39 7.44
CA GLY A 360 3.75 6.13 7.10
C GLY A 360 4.58 4.90 7.45
N GLY A 361 4.28 3.76 6.84
CA GLY A 361 5.12 2.57 6.93
C GLY A 361 6.26 2.58 5.91
N ILE A 362 7.11 1.56 5.96
CA ILE A 362 8.20 1.38 4.97
C ILE A 362 7.64 0.87 3.64
N LEU A 363 6.55 0.11 3.65
CA LEU A 363 5.92 -0.42 2.46
C LEU A 363 5.30 0.70 1.59
N ASP A 364 4.67 1.72 2.21
CA ASP A 364 4.21 2.97 1.55
C ASP A 364 5.36 3.81 0.90
N ARG A 365 6.64 3.43 1.12
CA ARG A 365 7.83 4.17 0.66
C ARG A 365 8.71 3.39 -0.30
N PHE A 366 8.59 2.06 -0.30
CA PHE A 366 9.35 1.16 -1.15
C PHE A 366 8.48 0.46 -2.21
N ASP A 367 7.18 0.74 -2.26
CA ASP A 367 6.21 0.25 -3.26
C ASP A 367 6.71 0.37 -4.71
N SER A 368 7.07 1.58 -5.16
CA SER A 368 7.64 1.86 -6.49
C SER A 368 9.04 1.25 -6.68
N TYR A 369 9.74 0.92 -5.59
CA TYR A 369 11.07 0.32 -5.62
C TYR A 369 11.01 -1.21 -5.74
N MET A 370 9.91 -1.87 -5.33
CA MET A 370 9.78 -3.34 -5.33
C MET A 370 10.08 -3.94 -6.71
N PHE A 371 9.32 -3.57 -7.74
CA PHE A 371 9.51 -4.12 -9.08
C PHE A 371 10.70 -3.51 -9.82
N THR A 372 11.04 -2.25 -9.56
CA THR A 372 12.04 -1.51 -10.33
C THR A 372 13.44 -2.11 -10.21
N GLY A 373 13.84 -2.64 -9.06
CA GLY A 373 15.15 -3.30 -8.91
C GLY A 373 15.30 -4.54 -9.81
N ALA A 374 14.23 -5.33 -9.96
CA ALA A 374 14.19 -6.51 -10.84
C ALA A 374 14.21 -6.10 -12.33
N LEU A 375 13.40 -5.09 -12.70
CA LEU A 375 13.39 -4.53 -14.05
C LEU A 375 14.76 -4.00 -14.46
N VAL A 376 15.36 -3.11 -13.66
CA VAL A 376 16.62 -2.44 -14.01
C VAL A 376 17.77 -3.44 -14.09
N TYR A 377 17.78 -4.48 -13.23
CA TYR A 377 18.69 -5.61 -13.40
C TYR A 377 18.51 -6.32 -14.74
N PHE A 378 17.27 -6.64 -15.12
CA PHE A 378 16.98 -7.32 -16.38
C PHE A 378 17.36 -6.45 -17.60
N CYS A 379 17.03 -5.16 -17.56
CA CYS A 379 17.41 -4.21 -18.60
C CYS A 379 18.93 -4.08 -18.73
N ALA A 380 19.64 -3.83 -17.64
CA ALA A 380 21.09 -3.67 -17.64
C ALA A 380 21.85 -4.93 -18.05
N ARG A 381 21.33 -6.12 -17.74
CA ARG A 381 22.00 -7.40 -18.04
C ARG A 381 21.67 -7.99 -19.40
N TYR A 382 20.46 -7.79 -19.92
CA TYR A 382 19.97 -8.48 -21.12
C TYR A 382 19.47 -7.52 -22.20
N VAL A 383 18.56 -6.60 -21.87
CA VAL A 383 17.88 -5.76 -22.88
C VAL A 383 18.83 -4.74 -23.50
N LEU A 384 19.56 -3.99 -22.68
CA LEU A 384 20.43 -2.92 -23.17
C LEU A 384 21.61 -3.46 -23.99
N PRO A 385 22.35 -4.51 -23.55
CA PRO A 385 23.38 -5.12 -24.39
C PRO A 385 22.84 -5.72 -25.69
N PHE A 386 21.62 -6.27 -25.69
CA PHE A 386 21.00 -6.82 -26.91
C PHE A 386 20.64 -5.73 -27.94
N LEU A 387 20.28 -4.53 -27.48
CA LEU A 387 19.97 -3.39 -28.35
C LEU A 387 21.21 -2.79 -29.04
N GLY A 388 22.42 -3.29 -28.79
CA GLY A 388 23.63 -2.90 -29.51
C GLY A 388 24.14 -1.50 -29.17
N LEU A 389 23.88 -1.04 -27.94
CA LEU A 389 24.18 0.30 -27.44
C LEU A 389 24.97 0.22 -26.13
#